data_AF-A0A1C4I9Y7-F1
#
_entry.id   AF-A0A1C4I9Y7-F1
#
_cell.length_a   1.000
_cell.length_b   1.000
_cell.length_c   1.000
_cell.angle_alpha   90.00
_cell.angle_beta   90.00
_cell.angle_gamma   90.00
#
_symmetry.space_group_name_H-M   'P 1'
#
loop_
_entity.id
_entity.type
_entity.pdbx_description
1 polymer ?
#
loop_
_entity_poly.entity_id
_entity_poly.type
_entity_poly.pdbx_seq_one_letter_code
_entity_poly.pdbx_strand_id
1 'polypeptide(L)' 'MGMAGNLPAELTGFVGRADALAELARLLAAGRLVTVTGAGGVGKSRLALRAGRRLQERF' A
#
# COMPACT_ATOMS: atom_id res chain seq x y z
N MET A 1 -20.60 -6.32 -11.29
CA MET A 1 -19.20 -6.32 -11.78
C MET A 1 -18.43 -5.38 -10.88
N GLY A 2 -17.69 -5.93 -9.91
CA GLY A 2 -17.13 -5.15 -8.78
C GLY A 2 -16.18 -4.07 -9.27
N MET A 3 -16.33 -2.86 -8.73
CA MET A 3 -15.48 -1.72 -9.03
C MET A 3 -14.04 -2.05 -8.60
N ALA A 4 -13.21 -2.49 -9.53
CA ALA A 4 -11.76 -2.48 -9.31
C ALA A 4 -11.37 -1.02 -9.00
N GLY A 5 -10.85 -0.77 -7.81
CA GLY A 5 -10.58 0.60 -7.34
C GLY A 5 -9.59 1.36 -8.24
N ASN A 6 -9.40 2.65 -7.98
CA ASN A 6 -8.62 3.57 -8.84
C ASN A 6 -7.08 3.48 -8.69
N LEU A 7 -6.56 2.35 -8.22
CA LEU A 7 -5.12 2.18 -7.98
C LEU A 7 -4.38 1.96 -9.32
N PRO A 8 -3.35 2.77 -9.66
CA PRO A 8 -2.53 2.59 -10.86
C PRO A 8 -1.89 1.20 -10.94
N ALA A 9 -1.62 0.71 -12.16
CA ALA A 9 -0.87 -0.54 -12.41
C ALA A 9 0.60 -0.44 -11.94
N GLU A 10 1.18 -1.54 -11.42
CA GLU A 10 2.61 -1.58 -11.07
C GLU A 10 3.31 -2.21 -12.27
N LEU A 11 4.18 -1.44 -12.91
CA LEU A 11 4.87 -1.85 -14.13
C LEU A 11 6.12 -2.71 -13.84
N THR A 12 6.55 -2.79 -12.58
CA THR A 12 7.77 -3.47 -12.15
C THR A 12 7.55 -4.12 -10.79
N GLY A 13 8.25 -5.21 -10.50
CA GLY A 13 8.19 -5.89 -9.19
C GLY A 13 8.51 -4.97 -8.00
N PHE A 14 7.93 -5.30 -6.84
CA PHE A 14 8.17 -4.62 -5.57
C PHE A 14 8.98 -5.54 -4.65
N VAL A 15 10.24 -5.19 -4.38
CA VAL A 15 11.18 -6.02 -3.63
C VAL A 15 11.32 -5.52 -2.19
N GLY A 16 11.29 -6.46 -1.24
CA GLY A 16 11.45 -6.17 0.19
C GLY A 16 10.24 -5.46 0.82
N ARG A 17 10.45 -4.85 2.00
CA ARG A 17 9.45 -4.05 2.75
C ARG A 17 8.21 -4.83 3.23
N ALA A 18 8.34 -6.12 3.49
CA ALA A 18 7.26 -6.94 4.05
C ALA A 18 6.75 -6.39 5.38
N ASP A 19 7.65 -6.02 6.29
CA ASP A 19 7.30 -5.48 7.62
C ASP A 19 6.58 -4.14 7.52
N ALA A 20 7.05 -3.26 6.64
CA ALA A 20 6.41 -1.97 6.41
C ALA A 20 4.98 -2.13 5.86
N LEU A 21 4.74 -3.12 4.99
CA LEU A 21 3.40 -3.43 4.50
C LEU A 21 2.51 -4.04 5.59
N ALA A 22 3.05 -4.90 6.44
CA ALA A 22 2.33 -5.47 7.57
C ALA A 22 1.90 -4.36 8.55
N GLU A 23 2.81 -3.44 8.84
CA GLU A 23 2.54 -2.29 9.71
C GLU A 23 1.48 -1.36 9.11
N LEU A 24 1.56 -1.04 7.82
CA LEU A 24 0.53 -0.27 7.11
C LEU A 24 -0.84 -0.94 7.19
N ALA A 25 -0.91 -2.26 7.00
CA ALA A 25 -2.17 -3.00 7.09
C ALA A 25 -2.75 -2.98 8.53
N ARG A 26 -1.89 -3.08 9.55
CA ARG A 26 -2.28 -2.98 10.95
C ARG A 26 -2.82 -1.59 11.28
N LEU A 27 -2.14 -0.54 10.87
CA LEU A 27 -2.54 0.85 11.10
C LEU A 27 -3.85 1.19 10.38
N LEU A 28 -4.03 0.72 9.14
CA LEU A 28 -5.28 0.92 8.37
C LEU A 28 -6.45 0.10 8.90
N ALA A 29 -6.21 -1.02 9.58
CA ALA A 29 -7.26 -1.73 10.31
C ALA A 29 -7.70 -0.97 11.57
N ALA A 30 -6.79 -0.21 12.20
CA ALA A 30 -7.07 0.58 13.38
C ALA A 30 -7.60 1.99 13.09
N GLY A 31 -7.38 2.52 11.88
CA GLY A 31 -7.74 3.89 11.53
C GLY A 31 -7.99 4.10 10.03
N ARG A 32 -8.73 5.16 9.69
CA ARG A 32 -9.15 5.45 8.30
C ARG A 32 -8.10 6.18 7.45
N LEU A 33 -7.04 6.69 8.06
CA LEU A 33 -5.99 7.47 7.39
C LEU A 33 -4.63 7.16 8.01
N VAL A 34 -3.64 6.89 7.15
CA VAL A 34 -2.25 6.65 7.55
C VAL A 34 -1.33 7.50 6.67
N THR A 35 -0.40 8.22 7.31
CA THR A 35 0.60 9.03 6.63
C THR A 35 1.92 8.26 6.53
N VAL A 36 2.44 8.09 5.31
CA VAL A 36 3.76 7.48 5.08
C VAL A 36 4.79 8.59 4.86
N THR A 37 5.77 8.70 5.76
CA THR A 37 6.85 9.70 5.68
C THR A 37 8.19 9.05 5.35
N GLY A 38 9.19 9.88 5.00
CA GLY A 38 10.55 9.43 4.67
C GLY A 38 11.18 10.24 3.54
N ALA A 39 12.48 10.03 3.32
CA ALA A 39 13.29 10.77 2.35
C ALA A 39 12.73 10.73 0.91
N GLY A 40 13.17 11.67 0.08
CA GLY A 40 12.87 11.67 -1.36
C GLY A 40 13.34 10.37 -2.01
N GLY A 41 12.57 9.82 -2.96
CA GLY A 41 12.96 8.63 -3.72
C GLY A 41 12.89 7.28 -2.99
N VAL A 42 12.58 7.22 -1.67
CA VAL A 42 12.57 5.95 -0.90
C VAL A 42 11.43 4.97 -1.25
N GLY A 43 10.54 5.32 -2.19
CA GLY A 43 9.48 4.43 -2.66
C GLY A 43 8.18 4.45 -1.86
N LYS A 44 7.89 5.52 -1.11
CA LYS A 44 6.65 5.69 -0.31
C LYS A 44 5.37 5.47 -1.12
N SER A 45 5.29 6.06 -2.32
CA SER A 45 4.13 5.91 -3.19
C SER A 45 3.94 4.45 -3.63
N ARG A 46 5.04 3.75 -3.97
CA ARG A 46 4.98 2.31 -4.30
C ARG A 46 4.52 1.48 -3.11
N LEU A 47 5.04 1.78 -1.92
CA LEU A 47 4.62 1.12 -0.67
C LEU A 47 3.11 1.32 -0.40
N ALA A 48 2.60 2.54 -0.56
CA ALA A 48 1.18 2.85 -0.37
C ALA A 48 0.29 2.13 -1.40
N LEU A 49 0.68 2.12 -2.69
CA LEU A 49 -0.04 1.39 -3.73
C LEU A 49 -0.09 -0.11 -3.43
N ARG A 50 1.05 -0.70 -3.01
CA ARG A 50 1.15 -2.12 -2.68
C ARG A 50 0.30 -2.48 -1.46
N ALA A 51 0.25 -1.61 -0.45
CA ALA A 51 -0.65 -1.75 0.70
C ALA A 51 -2.13 -1.69 0.27
N GLY A 52 -2.48 -0.70 -0.56
CA GLY A 52 -3.84 -0.56 -1.10
C GLY A 52 -4.33 -1.81 -1.82
N ARG A 53 -3.49 -2.42 -2.67
CA ARG A 53 -3.82 -3.68 -3.36
C ARG A 53 -4.03 -4.85 -2.40
N ARG A 54 -3.12 -5.04 -1.43
CA ARG A 54 -3.28 -6.09 -0.42
C ARG A 54 -4.57 -5.94 0.38
N LEU A 55 -5.01 -4.71 0.62
CA LEU A 55 -6.28 -4.43 1.29
C LEU A 55 -7.47 -4.69 0.38
N GLN A 56 -7.41 -4.35 -0.91
CA GLN A 56 -8.46 -4.71 -1.87
C GLN A 56 -8.68 -6.21 -1.96
N GLU A 57 -7.62 -7.03 -1.92
CA GLU A 57 -7.72 -8.50 -1.92
C GLU A 57 -8.44 -9.06 -0.67
N ARG A 58 -8.62 -8.27 0.39
CA ARG A 58 -9.28 -8.67 1.64
C ARG A 58 -10.78 -8.37 1.69
N PHE A 59 -11.33 -7.59 0.75
CA PHE A 59 -12.73 -7.17 0.71
C PHE A 59 -13.42 -7.69 -0.55
#